data_AF-A0A5C5VH97-F1
#
_entry.id   AF-A0A5C5VH97-F1
#
_cell.length_a   1.000
_cell.length_b   1.000
_cell.length_c   1.000
_cell.angle_alpha   90.00
_cell.angle_beta   90.00
_cell.angle_gamma   90.00
#
_symmetry.space_group_name_H-M   'P 1'
#
loop_
_entity.id
_entity.type
_entity.pdbx_description
1 polymer ?
#
loop_
_entity_poly.entity_id
_entity_poly.type
_entity_poly.pdbx_seq_one_letter_code
_entity_poly.pdbx_strand_id
1 'polypeptide(L)'
;MESHSEEAFVRCFSGERHRIYRYIFTLVPSEADAEDIFQQASITLWKKFPEFDRSREFFPWACGVAYKTVQNYRRTARRRNLVLGDEVVQRLAEEQMASPARELRRVELIKECLANL
;
A
#
# COMPACT_ATOMS: atom_id res chain seq x y z
N MET A 1 -23.85 -0.17 -17.10
CA MET A 1 -22.59 -0.93 -17.32
C MET A 1 -21.45 -0.40 -16.45
N GLU A 2 -21.41 0.89 -16.11
CA GLU A 2 -20.42 1.46 -15.16
C GLU A 2 -20.51 0.89 -13.74
N SER A 3 -21.71 0.77 -13.18
CA SER A 3 -21.96 0.31 -11.79
C SER A 3 -21.27 -1.00 -11.39
N HIS A 4 -21.13 -1.98 -12.30
CA HIS A 4 -20.44 -3.24 -11.98
C HIS A 4 -18.92 -3.10 -11.85
N SER A 5 -18.30 -2.15 -12.59
CA SER A 5 -16.88 -1.88 -12.45
C SER A 5 -16.57 -1.14 -11.15
N GLU A 6 -17.47 -0.25 -10.74
CA GLU A 6 -17.38 0.49 -9.48
C GLU A 6 -17.44 -0.45 -8.27
N GLU A 7 -18.42 -1.34 -8.26
CA GLU A 7 -18.58 -2.33 -7.20
C GLU A 7 -17.39 -3.30 -7.13
N ALA A 8 -16.88 -3.75 -8.29
CA ALA A 8 -15.71 -4.61 -8.35
C ALA A 8 -14.47 -3.94 -7.74
N PHE A 9 -14.25 -2.65 -8.05
CA PHE A 9 -13.16 -1.90 -7.43
C PHE A 9 -13.35 -1.80 -5.92
N VAL A 10 -14.54 -1.42 -5.45
CA VAL A 10 -14.80 -1.26 -4.01
C VAL A 10 -14.54 -2.57 -3.26
N ARG A 11 -14.94 -3.72 -3.82
CA ARG A 11 -14.68 -5.03 -3.22
C ARG A 11 -13.18 -5.34 -3.13
N CYS A 12 -12.44 -5.16 -4.22
CA CYS A 12 -10.99 -5.39 -4.23
C CYS A 12 -10.25 -4.42 -3.29
N PHE A 13 -10.58 -3.13 -3.39
CA PHE A 13 -9.92 -2.06 -2.64
C PHE A 13 -10.20 -2.15 -1.13
N SER A 14 -11.44 -2.40 -0.72
CA SER A 14 -11.79 -2.44 0.71
C SER A 14 -11.07 -3.56 1.45
N GLY A 15 -10.86 -4.72 0.81
CA GLY A 15 -10.11 -5.84 1.39
C GLY A 15 -8.62 -5.54 1.58
N GLU A 16 -8.04 -4.76 0.68
CA GLU A 16 -6.59 -4.49 0.67
C GLU A 16 -6.20 -3.12 1.23
N ARG A 17 -7.19 -2.27 1.55
CA ARG A 17 -7.02 -0.88 1.97
C ARG A 17 -5.96 -0.70 3.06
N HIS A 18 -6.09 -1.47 4.14
CA HIS A 18 -5.19 -1.38 5.30
C HIS A 18 -3.77 -1.85 4.97
N ARG A 19 -3.64 -2.88 4.12
CA ARG A 19 -2.33 -3.40 3.70
C ARG A 19 -1.61 -2.39 2.79
N ILE A 20 -2.33 -1.75 1.89
CA ILE A 20 -1.79 -0.69 1.01
C ILE A 20 -1.34 0.51 1.85
N TYR A 21 -2.17 0.96 2.80
CA TYR A 21 -1.80 2.05 3.71
C TYR A 21 -0.54 1.72 4.50
N ARG A 22 -0.49 0.53 5.12
CA ARG A 22 0.67 0.09 5.89
C ARG A 22 1.94 -0.01 5.06
N TYR A 23 1.83 -0.50 3.82
CA TYR A 23 2.92 -0.49 2.86
C TYR A 23 3.45 0.92 2.65
N ILE A 24 2.58 1.90 2.34
CA ILE A 24 2.98 3.30 2.15
C ILE A 24 3.63 3.88 3.42
N PHE A 25 3.01 3.64 4.58
CA PHE A 25 3.48 4.15 5.87
C PHE A 25 4.93 3.72 6.16
N THR A 26 5.36 2.53 5.74
CA THR A 26 6.74 2.07 5.94
C THR A 26 7.78 2.80 5.07
N LEU A 27 7.33 3.53 4.03
CA LEU A 27 8.20 4.16 3.04
C LEU A 27 8.33 5.67 3.21
N VAL A 28 7.64 6.26 4.18
CA VAL A 28 7.50 7.71 4.36
C VAL A 28 7.71 8.10 5.83
N PRO A 29 8.16 9.33 6.10
CA PRO A 29 8.63 9.70 7.44
C PRO A 29 7.53 10.07 8.44
N SER A 30 6.32 10.41 7.97
CA SER A 30 5.22 10.82 8.83
C SER A 30 3.88 10.20 8.44
N GLU A 31 2.99 10.10 9.41
CA GLU A 31 1.61 9.62 9.21
C GLU A 31 0.82 10.54 8.26
N ALA A 32 0.94 11.85 8.41
CA ALA A 32 0.29 12.81 7.53
C ALA A 32 0.69 12.63 6.06
N ASP A 33 1.99 12.42 5.80
CA ASP A 33 2.47 12.12 4.45
C ASP A 33 1.90 10.80 3.93
N ALA A 34 1.81 9.77 4.79
CA ALA A 34 1.27 8.47 4.42
C ALA A 34 -0.21 8.57 4.02
N GLU A 35 -1.01 9.32 4.78
CA GLU A 35 -2.42 9.56 4.48
C GLU A 35 -2.60 10.28 3.14
N ASP A 36 -1.86 11.37 2.91
CA ASP A 36 -1.92 12.14 1.67
C ASP A 36 -1.56 11.26 0.46
N ILE A 37 -0.47 10.51 0.56
CA ILE A 37 -0.01 9.61 -0.50
C ILE A 37 -1.02 8.47 -0.72
N PHE A 38 -1.58 7.93 0.36
CA PHE A 38 -2.59 6.88 0.27
C PHE A 38 -3.86 7.38 -0.44
N GLN A 39 -4.33 8.59 -0.14
CA GLN A 39 -5.46 9.20 -0.86
C GLN A 39 -5.15 9.38 -2.35
N GLN A 40 -3.98 9.94 -2.68
CA GLN A 40 -3.56 10.11 -4.08
C GLN A 40 -3.42 8.77 -4.82
N ALA A 41 -2.86 7.76 -4.17
CA ALA A 41 -2.75 6.41 -4.70
C ALA A 41 -4.14 5.81 -4.93
N SER A 42 -5.07 5.98 -3.99
CA SER A 42 -6.46 5.48 -4.10
C SER A 42 -7.19 6.06 -5.31
N ILE A 43 -7.07 7.37 -5.54
CA ILE A 43 -7.64 8.05 -6.72
C ILE A 43 -6.99 7.51 -8.00
N THR A 44 -5.67 7.29 -7.99
CA THR A 44 -4.94 6.75 -9.15
C THR A 44 -5.35 5.31 -9.45
N LEU A 45 -5.53 4.49 -8.41
CA LEU A 45 -6.01 3.11 -8.53
C LEU A 45 -7.39 3.07 -9.15
N TRP A 46 -8.31 3.91 -8.67
CA TRP A 46 -9.64 4.04 -9.24
C TRP A 46 -9.59 4.36 -10.74
N LYS A 47 -8.83 5.40 -11.12
CA LYS A 47 -8.70 5.82 -12.53
C LYS A 47 -8.09 4.72 -13.42
N LYS A 48 -7.19 3.90 -12.88
CA LYS A 48 -6.51 2.82 -13.60
C LYS A 48 -7.19 1.47 -13.49
N PHE A 49 -8.24 1.34 -12.67
CA PHE A 49 -8.94 0.08 -12.48
C PHE A 49 -9.52 -0.51 -13.77
N PRO A 50 -10.00 0.28 -14.76
CA PRO A 50 -10.42 -0.27 -16.05
C PRO A 50 -9.30 -1.01 -16.81
N GLU A 51 -8.04 -0.64 -16.58
CA GLU A 51 -6.85 -1.26 -17.17
C GLU A 51 -6.31 -2.44 -16.35
N PHE A 52 -6.90 -2.71 -15.18
CA PHE A 52 -6.43 -3.77 -14.30
C PHE A 52 -6.77 -5.16 -14.85
N ASP A 53 -5.73 -5.97 -15.01
CA ASP A 53 -5.83 -7.38 -15.37
C ASP A 53 -6.38 -8.19 -14.18
N ARG A 54 -7.67 -8.55 -14.27
CA ARG A 54 -8.40 -9.30 -13.24
C ARG A 54 -7.90 -10.73 -13.00
N SER A 55 -7.00 -11.24 -13.84
CA SER A 55 -6.34 -12.53 -13.60
C SER A 55 -5.24 -12.45 -12.53
N ARG A 56 -4.83 -11.23 -12.14
CA ARG A 56 -3.75 -10.99 -11.17
C ARG A 56 -4.30 -10.61 -9.80
N GLU A 57 -3.48 -10.77 -8.78
CA GLU A 57 -3.78 -10.27 -7.45
C GLU A 57 -3.80 -8.73 -7.42
N PHE A 58 -4.81 -8.16 -6.76
CA PHE A 58 -4.98 -6.71 -6.68
C PHE A 58 -3.88 -6.04 -5.86
N PHE A 59 -3.45 -6.67 -4.76
CA PHE A 59 -2.49 -6.07 -3.82
C PHE A 59 -1.13 -5.75 -4.45
N PRO A 60 -0.43 -6.67 -5.15
CA PRO A 60 0.84 -6.34 -5.81
C PRO A 60 0.73 -5.25 -6.86
N TRP A 61 -0.35 -5.26 -7.65
CA TRP A 61 -0.63 -4.19 -8.61
C TRP A 61 -0.83 -2.84 -7.90
N ALA A 62 -1.58 -2.84 -6.80
CA ALA A 62 -1.85 -1.64 -6.03
C ALA A 62 -0.58 -1.08 -5.36
N CYS A 63 0.28 -1.93 -4.81
CA CYS A 63 1.59 -1.55 -4.27
C CYS A 63 2.49 -0.94 -5.34
N GLY A 64 2.43 -1.42 -6.58
CA GLY A 64 3.15 -0.80 -7.71
C GLY A 64 2.70 0.63 -8.02
N VAL A 65 1.40 0.91 -7.93
CA VAL A 65 0.86 2.27 -8.07
C VAL A 65 1.27 3.13 -6.87
N ALA A 66 1.07 2.63 -5.65
CA ALA A 66 1.43 3.31 -4.41
C ALA A 66 2.92 3.68 -4.37
N TYR A 67 3.80 2.77 -4.79
CA TYR A 67 5.24 3.00 -4.85
C TYR A 67 5.60 4.17 -5.76
N LYS A 68 4.97 4.25 -6.95
CA LYS A 68 5.18 5.39 -7.86
C LYS A 68 4.70 6.71 -7.24
N THR A 69 3.59 6.70 -6.51
CA THR A 69 3.10 7.88 -5.78
C THR A 69 4.08 8.31 -4.70
N VAL A 70 4.61 7.35 -3.91
CA VAL A 70 5.67 7.60 -2.92
C VAL A 70 6.93 8.20 -3.57
N GLN A 71 7.39 7.65 -4.70
CA GLN A 71 8.56 8.19 -5.40
C GLN A 71 8.33 9.62 -5.87
N ASN A 72 7.15 9.95 -6.40
CA ASN A 72 6.79 11.30 -6.81
C ASN A 72 6.76 12.28 -5.62
N TYR A 73 6.16 11.86 -4.50
CA TYR A 73 6.18 12.63 -3.26
C TYR A 73 7.63 12.88 -2.81
N ARG A 74 8.46 11.83 -2.74
CA ARG A 74 9.85 11.90 -2.28
C ARG A 74 10.71 12.79 -3.18
N ARG A 75 10.49 12.83 -4.49
CA ARG A 75 11.16 13.78 -5.41
C ARG A 75 10.88 15.24 -5.05
N THR A 76 9.67 15.54 -4.62
CA THR A 76 9.25 16.89 -4.20
C THR A 76 9.75 17.21 -2.78
N ALA A 77 9.64 16.26 -1.86
CA ALA A 77 10.03 16.40 -0.46
C ALA A 77 11.56 16.44 -0.24
N ARG A 78 12.35 15.77 -1.07
CA ARG A 78 13.83 15.78 -1.02
C ARG A 78 14.44 17.14 -1.30
N ARG A 79 13.68 18.07 -1.91
CA ARG A 79 14.08 19.48 -2.00
C ARG A 79 13.97 20.23 -0.67
N ARG A 80 13.30 19.64 0.33
CA ARG A 80 12.95 20.28 1.60
C ARG A 80 13.60 19.66 2.85
N ASN A 81 14.07 18.40 2.86
CA ASN A 81 14.55 17.73 4.08
C ASN A 81 15.53 16.54 3.88
N LEU A 82 16.11 16.05 4.99
CA LEU A 82 16.86 14.79 5.14
C LEU A 82 15.90 13.58 5.01
N VAL A 83 15.79 13.03 3.81
CA VAL A 83 14.96 11.85 3.52
C VAL A 83 15.85 10.60 3.49
N LEU A 84 15.30 9.42 3.79
CA LEU A 84 15.96 8.14 3.54
C LEU A 84 16.48 8.08 2.10
N GLY A 85 17.60 7.39 1.86
CA GLY A 85 18.14 7.16 0.52
C GLY A 85 17.18 6.31 -0.33
N ASP A 86 17.20 6.50 -1.66
CA ASP A 86 16.31 5.76 -2.57
C ASP A 86 16.51 4.25 -2.50
N GLU A 87 17.75 3.80 -2.31
CA GLU A 87 18.09 2.38 -2.14
C GLU A 87 17.46 1.78 -0.89
N VAL A 88 17.45 2.51 0.23
CA VAL A 88 16.84 2.05 1.48
C VAL A 88 15.33 1.89 1.30
N VAL A 89 14.68 2.88 0.68
CA VAL A 89 13.23 2.83 0.43
C VAL A 89 12.86 1.71 -0.55
N GLN A 90 13.68 1.46 -1.57
CA GLN A 90 13.48 0.33 -2.49
C GLN A 90 13.54 -1.00 -1.73
N ARG A 91 14.54 -1.20 -0.86
CA ARG A 91 14.67 -2.42 -0.07
C ARG A 91 13.49 -2.63 0.88
N LEU A 92 13.02 -1.58 1.55
CA LEU A 92 11.85 -1.66 2.43
C LEU A 92 10.59 -2.06 1.64
N ALA A 93 10.42 -1.53 0.44
CA ALA A 93 9.31 -1.90 -0.44
C ALA A 93 9.36 -3.38 -0.83
N GLU A 94 10.53 -3.89 -1.21
CA GLU A 94 10.74 -5.31 -1.55
C GLU A 94 10.48 -6.23 -0.35
N GLU A 95 11.00 -5.88 0.83
CA GLU A 95 10.81 -6.67 2.06
C GLU A 95 9.32 -6.75 2.45
N GLN A 96 8.57 -5.66 2.32
CA GLN A 96 7.14 -5.70 2.63
C GLN A 96 6.32 -6.52 1.63
N MET A 97 6.72 -6.52 0.36
CA MET A 97 6.09 -7.38 -0.64
C MET A 97 6.39 -8.87 -0.41
N ALA A 98 7.55 -9.20 0.15
CA ALA A 98 7.98 -10.58 0.41
C ALA A 98 7.40 -11.19 1.71
N SER A 99 6.97 -10.37 2.67
CA SER A 99 6.62 -10.82 4.03
C SER A 99 5.13 -10.85 4.47
N PRO A 100 4.10 -11.05 3.61
CA PRO A 100 2.70 -11.15 4.08
C PRO A 100 2.46 -12.27 5.11
N ALA A 101 3.05 -13.44 4.90
CA ALA A 101 2.85 -14.63 5.73
C ALA A 101 3.37 -14.45 7.17
N ARG A 102 4.46 -13.69 7.35
CA ARG A 102 5.05 -13.45 8.68
C ARG A 102 4.17 -12.55 9.54
N GLU A 103 3.52 -11.55 8.93
CA GLU A 103 2.62 -10.65 9.65
C GLU A 103 1.33 -11.36 10.08
N LEU A 104 0.71 -12.14 9.19
CA LEU A 104 -0.48 -12.93 9.51
C LEU A 104 -0.20 -13.89 10.68
N ARG A 105 0.93 -14.59 10.62
CA ARG A 105 1.35 -15.51 11.69
C ARG A 105 1.53 -14.80 13.03
N ARG A 106 2.07 -13.57 13.04
CA ARG A 106 2.26 -12.81 14.28
C ARG A 106 0.92 -12.36 14.89
N VAL A 107 -0.03 -11.93 14.06
CA VAL A 107 -1.38 -11.56 14.52
C VAL A 107 -2.10 -12.77 15.10
N GLU A 108 -1.99 -13.93 14.45
CA GLU A 108 -2.58 -15.18 14.91
C GLU A 108 -2.03 -15.60 16.27
N LEU A 109 -0.70 -15.58 16.43
CA LEU A 109 -0.05 -15.85 17.72
C LEU A 109 -0.49 -14.87 18.82
N ILE A 110 -0.65 -13.58 18.52
CA ILE A 110 -1.14 -12.60 19.49
C ILE A 110 -2.58 -12.93 19.92
N LYS A 111 -3.45 -13.30 18.98
CA LYS A 111 -4.82 -13.72 19.29
C LYS A 111 -4.86 -14.96 20.18
N GLU A 112 -4.01 -15.94 19.89
CA GLU A 112 -3.86 -17.14 20.73
C GLU A 112 -3.36 -16.80 22.13
N CYS A 113 -2.37 -15.93 22.26
CA CYS A 113 -1.88 -15.48 23.58
C CYS A 113 -2.95 -14.73 24.37
N LEU A 114 -3.75 -13.89 23.71
CA LEU A 114 -4.86 -13.16 24.34
C LEU A 114 -6.03 -14.06 24.73
N ALA A 115 -6.26 -15.17 24.01
CA ALA A 115 -7.30 -16.15 24.33
C ALA A 115 -6.94 -17.05 25.53
N ASN A 116 -5.65 -17.15 25.86
CA ASN A 116 -5.12 -17.93 26.98
C ASN A 116 -4.84 -17.07 28.24
N LEU A 117 -5.30 -15.81 28.27
CA LEU A 117 -5.28 -14.89 29.40
C LEU A 117 -6.66 -14.85 30.08
#